data_AF-A0A3D0SJN5-F1
#
_entry.id   AF-A0A3D0SJN5-F1
#
_cell.length_a   1.000
_cell.length_b   1.000
_cell.length_c   1.000
_cell.angle_alpha   90.00
_cell.angle_beta   90.00
_cell.angle_gamma   90.00
#
_symmetry.space_group_name_H-M   'P 1'
#
loop_
_entity.id
_entity.type
_entity.pdbx_description
1 polymer ?
#
loop_
_entity_poly.entity_id
_entity_poly.type
_entity_poly.pdbx_seq_one_letter_code
_entity_poly.pdbx_strand_id
1 'polypeptide(L)'
;LDADSIMSGERMNDLAYRIEQNPDTALIQTIPMPVRQHTFFARFVQFAAHLYSPMLATGLSFWQTDSANYWGHNAIIRVEPFMQHCGLPTLEGKEPFGGDILSHDFVEAALLRRAGWQCFLLTDTTGSYEEVPSNMIEYATRDRRWVQGNIQHLGLLGVKGLKATSRLHFVFGAFAYISSLLLLLVLAFGTADALYRALTPVEFFTAEYQLFPDWQIARQGLMVATMWGTAALLFMPKVLGLILALIQRRDEFGGAWRLIKGGVMELAMAILIAPLMMFYHSYFVISVFAGISVKWEAQAREGSMVPWMDSLKRSKVATIVALAWGAATFIYTPALFIWLLPVLIGLVLAAPLIRITSSLGLGRAAMRGGIFVIQDEINECRALKRVRIGMANIEHSEAGNVKAPVPALPESSWQPMVIQDFSAYPEPRTPLAPEAA
;
A
#
# COMPACT_ATOMS: atom_id res chain seq x y z
N LEU A 1 1.88 8.84 -16.64
CA LEU A 1 3.02 7.95 -16.34
C LEU A 1 3.94 8.70 -15.41
N ASP A 2 4.34 8.07 -14.32
CA ASP A 2 5.36 8.64 -13.45
C ASP A 2 6.75 8.37 -14.05
N ALA A 3 7.76 9.08 -13.52
CA ALA A 3 9.12 8.98 -14.06
C ALA A 3 9.76 7.59 -13.91
N ASP A 4 9.25 6.79 -12.99
CA ASP A 4 9.61 5.39 -12.69
C ASP A 4 8.62 4.38 -13.30
N SER A 5 7.61 4.85 -14.04
CA SER A 5 6.65 4.00 -14.73
C SER A 5 7.19 3.52 -16.08
N ILE A 6 6.96 2.24 -16.37
CA ILE A 6 7.34 1.63 -17.66
C ILE A 6 6.11 0.90 -18.22
N MET A 7 5.67 1.30 -19.41
CA MET A 7 4.60 0.60 -20.13
C MET A 7 5.08 0.10 -21.48
N SER A 8 4.61 -1.09 -21.87
CA SER A 8 4.83 -1.60 -23.22
C SER A 8 3.92 -0.89 -24.23
N GLY A 9 4.39 -0.72 -25.47
CA GLY A 9 3.56 -0.16 -26.54
C GLY A 9 2.31 -1.01 -26.83
N GLU A 10 2.43 -2.33 -26.68
CA GLU A 10 1.29 -3.26 -26.78
C GLU A 10 0.22 -2.95 -25.73
N ARG A 11 0.60 -2.75 -24.47
CA ARG A 11 -0.35 -2.37 -23.40
C ARG A 11 -0.96 -0.99 -23.64
N MET A 12 -0.17 -0.01 -24.10
CA MET A 12 -0.70 1.32 -24.42
C MET A 12 -1.76 1.25 -25.53
N ASN A 13 -1.51 0.48 -26.58
CA ASN A 13 -2.47 0.26 -27.67
C ASN A 13 -3.72 -0.49 -27.19
N ASP A 14 -3.57 -1.51 -26.33
CA ASP A 14 -4.70 -2.24 -25.72
C ASP A 14 -5.58 -1.30 -24.88
N LEU A 15 -4.97 -0.41 -24.08
CA LEU A 15 -5.71 0.60 -23.33
C LEU A 15 -6.47 1.58 -24.22
N ALA A 16 -5.82 2.10 -25.27
CA ALA A 16 -6.44 2.97 -26.27
C ALA A 16 -7.62 2.27 -26.95
N TYR A 17 -7.42 1.03 -27.40
CA TYR A 17 -8.47 0.24 -28.02
C TYR A 17 -9.67 0.03 -27.07
N ARG A 18 -9.42 -0.35 -25.81
CA ARG A 18 -10.49 -0.60 -24.84
C ARG A 18 -11.28 0.66 -24.51
N ILE A 19 -10.63 1.80 -24.30
CA ILE A 19 -11.35 3.04 -23.95
C ILE A 19 -12.16 3.56 -25.13
N GLU A 20 -11.69 3.38 -26.38
CA GLU A 20 -12.46 3.74 -27.58
C GLU A 20 -13.67 2.82 -27.78
N GLN A 21 -13.54 1.51 -27.52
CA GLN A 21 -14.65 0.57 -27.62
C GLN A 21 -15.70 0.72 -26.51
N ASN A 22 -15.43 1.52 -25.47
CA ASN A 22 -16.34 1.76 -24.36
C ASN A 22 -16.60 3.27 -24.21
N PRO A 23 -17.54 3.84 -25.00
CA PRO A 23 -17.82 5.29 -25.01
C PRO A 23 -18.19 5.87 -23.65
N ASP A 24 -18.69 5.04 -22.75
CA ASP A 24 -19.13 5.40 -21.40
C ASP A 24 -18.00 5.39 -20.35
N THR A 25 -16.79 4.97 -20.74
CA THR A 25 -15.62 4.86 -19.88
C THR A 25 -14.75 6.12 -19.97
N ALA A 26 -14.43 6.69 -18.82
CA ALA A 26 -13.51 7.83 -18.71
C ALA A 26 -12.11 7.42 -18.24
N LEU A 27 -11.97 6.27 -17.56
CA LEU A 27 -10.71 5.83 -16.97
C LEU A 27 -10.56 4.32 -17.05
N ILE A 28 -9.39 3.85 -17.49
CA ILE A 28 -8.97 2.45 -17.32
C ILE A 28 -7.62 2.44 -16.60
N GLN A 29 -7.62 1.95 -15.36
CA GLN A 29 -6.44 1.76 -14.53
C GLN A 29 -5.85 0.37 -14.77
N THR A 30 -4.53 0.26 -14.95
CA THR A 30 -3.83 -1.04 -14.93
C THR A 30 -3.26 -1.34 -13.56
N ILE A 31 -2.67 -2.52 -13.37
CA ILE A 31 -1.87 -2.84 -12.19
C ILE A 31 -0.38 -2.58 -12.52
N PRO A 32 0.24 -1.52 -11.99
CA PRO A 32 1.68 -1.32 -12.11
C PRO A 32 2.39 -2.44 -11.33
N MET A 33 3.10 -3.32 -12.04
CA MET A 33 3.85 -4.39 -11.39
C MET A 33 5.25 -3.90 -11.02
N PRO A 34 5.67 -4.03 -9.75
CA PRO A 34 7.03 -3.69 -9.35
C PRO A 34 8.05 -4.50 -10.15
N VAL A 35 9.10 -3.84 -10.62
CA VAL A 35 10.22 -4.45 -11.35
C VAL A 35 11.54 -3.79 -10.97
N ARG A 36 12.64 -4.34 -11.49
CA ARG A 36 13.99 -3.76 -11.41
C ARG A 36 14.50 -3.55 -9.98
N GLN A 37 14.06 -4.40 -9.04
CA GLN A 37 14.48 -4.32 -7.65
C GLN A 37 15.75 -5.12 -7.33
N HIS A 38 16.67 -4.49 -6.59
CA HIS A 38 18.01 -5.02 -6.35
C HIS A 38 18.34 -5.30 -4.88
N THR A 39 17.81 -4.52 -3.94
CA THR A 39 17.99 -4.78 -2.50
C THR A 39 17.13 -5.97 -2.07
N PHE A 40 17.49 -6.63 -0.97
CA PHE A 40 16.69 -7.75 -0.48
C PHE A 40 15.25 -7.35 -0.13
N PHE A 41 15.07 -6.21 0.54
CA PHE A 41 13.75 -5.67 0.88
C PHE A 41 12.91 -5.39 -0.37
N ALA A 42 13.46 -4.69 -1.36
CA ALA A 42 12.68 -4.31 -2.52
C ALA A 42 12.35 -5.52 -3.41
N ARG A 43 13.24 -6.52 -3.48
CA ARG A 43 12.93 -7.82 -4.10
C ARG A 43 11.83 -8.58 -3.37
N PHE A 44 11.78 -8.50 -2.04
CA PHE A 44 10.69 -9.04 -1.24
C PHE A 44 9.35 -8.38 -1.62
N VAL A 45 9.29 -7.04 -1.68
CA VAL A 45 8.09 -6.30 -2.09
C VAL A 45 7.70 -6.66 -3.53
N GLN A 46 8.69 -6.70 -4.44
CA GLN A 46 8.50 -7.08 -5.84
C GLN A 46 7.88 -8.48 -5.96
N PHE A 47 8.48 -9.47 -5.33
CA PHE A 47 7.98 -10.84 -5.36
C PHE A 47 6.58 -10.96 -4.75
N ALA A 48 6.32 -10.29 -3.62
CA ALA A 48 5.00 -10.31 -2.98
C ALA A 48 3.92 -9.73 -3.90
N ALA A 49 4.20 -8.63 -4.60
CA ALA A 49 3.28 -8.04 -5.56
C ALA A 49 2.99 -9.01 -6.73
N HIS A 50 4.02 -9.59 -7.34
CA HIS A 50 3.85 -10.57 -8.42
C HIS A 50 3.09 -11.83 -8.00
N LEU A 51 3.26 -12.26 -6.75
CA LEU A 51 2.59 -13.44 -6.21
C LEU A 51 1.11 -13.18 -5.90
N TYR A 52 0.79 -12.07 -5.24
CA TYR A 52 -0.53 -11.85 -4.65
C TYR A 52 -1.42 -10.87 -5.43
N SER A 53 -0.85 -9.87 -6.12
CA SER A 53 -1.62 -8.81 -6.78
C SER A 53 -2.61 -9.32 -7.82
N PRO A 54 -2.30 -10.29 -8.71
CA PRO A 54 -3.28 -10.78 -9.68
C PRO A 54 -4.57 -11.29 -9.02
N MET A 55 -4.44 -12.15 -8.00
CA MET A 55 -5.59 -12.70 -7.28
C MET A 55 -6.38 -11.60 -6.56
N LEU A 56 -5.68 -10.74 -5.81
CA LEU A 56 -6.31 -9.67 -5.03
C LEU A 56 -6.99 -8.64 -5.93
N ALA A 57 -6.37 -8.26 -7.04
CA ALA A 57 -6.90 -7.29 -7.98
C ALA A 57 -8.08 -7.85 -8.80
N THR A 58 -8.07 -9.14 -9.16
CA THR A 58 -9.25 -9.80 -9.74
C THR A 58 -10.43 -9.76 -8.78
N GLY A 59 -10.21 -10.10 -7.50
CA GLY A 59 -11.25 -9.98 -6.47
C GLY A 59 -11.72 -8.54 -6.28
N LEU A 60 -10.80 -7.58 -6.26
CA LEU A 60 -11.12 -6.16 -6.12
C LEU A 60 -11.94 -5.64 -7.31
N SER A 61 -11.54 -5.96 -8.54
CA SER A 61 -12.24 -5.60 -9.78
C SER A 61 -13.66 -6.16 -9.80
N PHE A 62 -13.87 -7.40 -9.33
CA PHE A 62 -15.20 -8.00 -9.22
C PHE A 62 -16.15 -7.18 -8.32
N TRP A 63 -15.67 -6.72 -7.15
CA TRP A 63 -16.49 -5.93 -6.22
C TRP A 63 -16.65 -4.47 -6.66
N GLN A 64 -15.64 -3.89 -7.32
CA GLN A 64 -15.65 -2.51 -7.78
C GLN A 64 -16.48 -2.33 -9.05
N THR A 65 -16.56 -3.34 -9.92
CA THR A 65 -17.25 -3.29 -11.21
C THR A 65 -16.79 -2.10 -12.06
N ASP A 66 -17.66 -1.12 -12.29
CA ASP A 66 -17.43 0.10 -13.06
C ASP A 66 -16.91 1.29 -12.22
N SER A 67 -16.55 1.03 -10.96
CA SER A 67 -16.15 2.03 -9.98
C SER A 67 -14.71 1.82 -9.49
N ALA A 68 -13.83 1.40 -10.39
CA ALA A 68 -12.42 1.25 -10.10
C ALA A 68 -11.79 2.57 -9.66
N ASN A 69 -10.71 2.45 -8.88
CA ASN A 69 -9.96 3.60 -8.40
C ASN A 69 -8.84 4.00 -9.38
N TYR A 70 -8.34 5.23 -9.26
CA TYR A 70 -7.19 5.74 -10.00
C TYR A 70 -5.98 5.83 -9.07
N TRP A 71 -4.82 5.38 -9.52
CA TRP A 71 -3.58 5.38 -8.75
C TRP A 71 -2.55 6.38 -9.27
N GLY A 72 -2.98 7.35 -10.09
CA GLY A 72 -2.15 8.46 -10.56
C GLY A 72 -1.29 8.15 -11.80
N HIS A 73 -1.03 6.86 -12.08
CA HIS A 73 -0.20 6.46 -13.21
C HIS A 73 -0.60 5.10 -13.80
N ASN A 74 0.03 4.76 -14.92
CA ASN A 74 -0.24 3.57 -15.74
C ASN A 74 -1.74 3.37 -16.03
N ALA A 75 -2.41 4.45 -16.37
CA ALA A 75 -3.81 4.47 -16.74
C ALA A 75 -4.00 5.24 -18.05
N ILE A 76 -5.14 5.01 -18.70
CA ILE A 76 -5.62 5.87 -19.78
C ILE A 76 -6.86 6.62 -19.31
N ILE A 77 -6.92 7.90 -19.65
CA ILE A 77 -7.99 8.82 -19.26
C ILE A 77 -8.56 9.48 -20.51
N ARG A 78 -9.88 9.60 -20.57
CA ARG A 78 -10.55 10.43 -21.57
C ARG A 78 -10.44 11.89 -21.14
N VAL A 79 -9.76 12.71 -21.95
CA VAL A 79 -9.38 14.09 -21.59
C VAL A 79 -10.59 14.96 -21.31
N GLU A 80 -11.62 14.93 -22.17
CA GLU A 80 -12.78 15.82 -22.04
C GLU A 80 -13.59 15.61 -20.75
N PRO A 81 -14.00 14.37 -20.38
CA PRO A 81 -14.62 14.10 -19.08
C PRO A 81 -13.76 14.51 -17.89
N PHE A 82 -12.45 14.29 -17.99
CA PHE A 82 -11.52 14.64 -16.92
C PHE A 82 -11.46 16.17 -16.73
N MET A 83 -11.37 16.93 -17.83
CA MET A 83 -11.37 18.40 -17.79
C MET A 83 -12.70 18.99 -17.27
N GLN A 84 -13.82 18.31 -17.52
CA GLN A 84 -15.15 18.75 -17.07
C GLN A 84 -15.46 18.41 -15.61
N HIS A 85 -14.89 17.32 -15.07
CA HIS A 85 -15.33 16.77 -13.79
C HIS A 85 -14.25 16.61 -12.73
N CYS A 86 -12.96 16.71 -13.08
CA CYS A 86 -11.86 16.43 -12.15
C CYS A 86 -11.18 17.70 -11.59
N GLY A 87 -11.72 18.90 -11.82
CA GLY A 87 -11.17 20.12 -11.22
C GLY A 87 -11.37 20.15 -9.71
N LEU A 88 -10.28 20.13 -8.96
CA LEU A 88 -10.31 20.01 -7.50
C LEU A 88 -10.33 21.38 -6.80
N PRO A 89 -11.25 21.63 -5.87
CA PRO A 89 -11.20 22.81 -5.03
C PRO A 89 -10.15 22.65 -3.92
N THR A 90 -9.64 23.77 -3.41
CA THR A 90 -8.93 23.79 -2.12
C THR A 90 -9.95 23.68 -0.98
N LEU A 91 -9.75 22.74 -0.07
CA LEU A 91 -10.68 22.51 1.05
C LEU A 91 -10.53 23.58 2.13
N GLU A 92 -11.63 24.07 2.66
CA GLU A 92 -11.64 25.02 3.76
C GLU A 92 -11.14 24.38 5.07
N GLY A 93 -10.58 25.21 5.96
CA GLY A 93 -10.13 24.79 7.29
C GLY A 93 -8.65 24.43 7.37
N LYS A 94 -8.26 23.83 8.50
CA LYS A 94 -6.87 23.43 8.77
C LYS A 94 -6.65 21.97 8.40
N GLU A 95 -5.40 21.63 8.14
CA GLU A 95 -4.95 20.23 8.05
C GLU A 95 -5.37 19.46 9.32
N PRO A 96 -5.74 18.16 9.21
CA PRO A 96 -5.56 17.30 8.04
C PRO A 96 -6.74 17.25 7.05
N PHE A 97 -7.87 17.94 7.32
CA PHE A 97 -9.07 17.88 6.48
C PHE A 97 -9.24 19.08 5.53
N GLY A 98 -8.57 20.20 5.80
CA GLY A 98 -8.49 21.36 4.90
C GLY A 98 -7.25 21.33 3.99
N GLY A 99 -7.11 22.34 3.14
CA GLY A 99 -5.98 22.52 2.23
C GLY A 99 -6.17 21.82 0.88
N ASP A 100 -5.08 21.69 0.14
CA ASP A 100 -5.09 21.00 -1.15
C ASP A 100 -5.35 19.50 -0.96
N ILE A 101 -6.06 18.91 -1.91
CA ILE A 101 -6.42 17.49 -1.88
C ILE A 101 -5.17 16.66 -2.23
N LEU A 102 -4.67 15.93 -1.24
CA LEU A 102 -3.59 14.96 -1.40
C LEU A 102 -4.15 13.64 -1.91
N SER A 103 -3.32 12.85 -2.62
CA SER A 103 -3.79 11.65 -3.33
C SER A 103 -5.04 11.98 -4.15
N HIS A 104 -4.91 13.02 -4.97
CA HIS A 104 -5.99 13.58 -5.78
C HIS A 104 -6.54 12.57 -6.78
N ASP A 105 -5.69 11.67 -7.27
CA ASP A 105 -6.04 10.55 -8.13
C ASP A 105 -7.29 9.78 -7.65
N PHE A 106 -7.35 9.42 -6.37
CA PHE A 106 -8.52 8.72 -5.80
C PHE A 106 -9.80 9.56 -5.89
N VAL A 107 -9.66 10.87 -5.66
CA VAL A 107 -10.79 11.81 -5.68
C VAL A 107 -11.25 12.04 -7.11
N GLU A 108 -10.33 12.17 -8.07
CA GLU A 108 -10.65 12.34 -9.49
C GLU A 108 -11.45 11.15 -10.04
N ALA A 109 -11.06 9.92 -9.73
CA ALA A 109 -11.84 8.73 -10.08
C ALA A 109 -13.25 8.77 -9.47
N ALA A 110 -13.35 9.16 -8.19
CA ALA A 110 -14.63 9.31 -7.52
C ALA A 110 -15.51 10.41 -8.15
N LEU A 111 -14.91 11.48 -8.66
CA LEU A 111 -15.61 12.57 -9.34
C LEU A 111 -16.12 12.15 -10.73
N LEU A 112 -15.34 11.37 -11.49
CA LEU A 112 -15.82 10.73 -12.73
C LEU A 112 -17.02 9.82 -12.46
N ARG A 113 -16.93 8.98 -11.42
CA ARG A 113 -18.06 8.13 -10.98
C ARG A 113 -19.27 8.92 -10.52
N ARG A 114 -19.05 10.04 -9.82
CA ARG A 114 -20.09 10.99 -9.40
C ARG A 114 -20.83 11.55 -10.61
N ALA A 115 -20.12 11.93 -11.68
CA ALA A 115 -20.70 12.43 -12.93
C ALA A 115 -21.37 11.35 -13.81
N GLY A 116 -21.14 10.06 -13.52
CA GLY A 116 -21.77 8.94 -14.22
C GLY A 116 -20.87 8.22 -15.24
N TRP A 117 -19.59 8.59 -15.33
CA TRP A 117 -18.60 7.92 -16.17
C TRP A 117 -18.11 6.62 -15.54
N GLN A 118 -17.84 5.59 -16.34
CA GLN A 118 -17.30 4.33 -15.85
C GLN A 118 -15.77 4.40 -15.66
N CYS A 119 -15.28 3.71 -14.63
CA CYS A 119 -13.87 3.57 -14.31
C CYS A 119 -13.57 2.07 -14.14
N PHE A 120 -12.65 1.52 -14.94
CA PHE A 120 -12.34 0.09 -14.91
C PHE A 120 -10.92 -0.20 -14.42
N LEU A 121 -10.77 -1.33 -13.72
CA LEU A 121 -9.47 -1.90 -13.35
C LEU A 121 -9.17 -3.07 -14.27
N LEU A 122 -8.15 -2.91 -15.11
CA LEU A 122 -7.61 -3.98 -15.93
C LEU A 122 -6.67 -4.84 -15.09
N THR A 123 -7.08 -6.09 -14.87
CA THR A 123 -6.41 -7.01 -13.93
C THR A 123 -5.28 -7.82 -14.55
N ASP A 124 -5.10 -7.73 -15.86
CA ASP A 124 -3.93 -8.27 -16.54
C ASP A 124 -2.70 -7.42 -16.20
N THR A 125 -1.70 -8.08 -15.65
CA THR A 125 -0.47 -7.48 -15.12
C THR A 125 0.62 -7.26 -16.17
N THR A 126 0.43 -7.75 -17.40
CA THR A 126 1.48 -7.76 -18.42
C THR A 126 1.73 -6.35 -18.96
N GLY A 127 2.99 -5.93 -19.09
CA GLY A 127 3.31 -4.72 -19.84
C GLY A 127 2.97 -3.39 -19.15
N SER A 128 2.70 -3.40 -17.83
CA SER A 128 2.54 -2.22 -16.97
C SER A 128 3.40 -2.40 -15.73
N TYR A 129 4.40 -1.54 -15.56
CA TYR A 129 5.44 -1.71 -14.55
C TYR A 129 5.79 -0.41 -13.83
N GLU A 130 6.37 -0.54 -12.65
CA GLU A 130 6.90 0.56 -11.84
C GLU A 130 8.14 0.13 -11.02
N GLU A 131 8.90 1.09 -10.50
CA GLU A 131 9.90 0.83 -9.47
C GLU A 131 9.33 1.16 -8.08
N VAL A 132 9.73 0.40 -7.06
CA VAL A 132 9.30 0.59 -5.66
C VAL A 132 10.47 1.02 -4.78
N PRO A 133 10.22 1.61 -3.59
CA PRO A 133 11.26 2.02 -2.68
C PRO A 133 12.29 0.93 -2.36
N SER A 134 13.56 1.32 -2.30
CA SER A 134 14.69 0.39 -2.20
C SER A 134 14.88 -0.18 -0.79
N ASN A 135 14.33 0.47 0.24
CA ASN A 135 14.48 0.07 1.63
C ASN A 135 13.27 0.48 2.47
N MET A 136 13.18 -0.09 3.67
CA MET A 136 12.05 0.09 4.58
C MET A 136 11.81 1.55 5.01
N ILE A 137 12.86 2.38 5.05
CA ILE A 137 12.75 3.79 5.45
C ILE A 137 12.11 4.62 4.34
N GLU A 138 12.57 4.43 3.11
CA GLU A 138 11.97 5.08 1.94
C GLU A 138 10.53 4.62 1.77
N TYR A 139 10.27 3.33 1.98
CA TYR A 139 8.92 2.76 1.96
C TYR A 139 8.01 3.45 2.99
N ALA A 140 8.43 3.53 4.26
CA ALA A 140 7.66 4.22 5.30
C ALA A 140 7.50 5.73 5.02
N THR A 141 8.49 6.39 4.42
CA THR A 141 8.39 7.81 4.01
C THR A 141 7.34 8.01 2.93
N ARG A 142 7.26 7.09 1.95
CA ARG A 142 6.21 7.10 0.92
C ARG A 142 4.83 6.90 1.54
N ASP A 143 4.68 5.87 2.39
CA ASP A 143 3.42 5.57 3.07
C ASP A 143 2.94 6.75 3.93
N ARG A 144 3.84 7.50 4.58
CA ARG A 144 3.45 8.68 5.38
C ARG A 144 2.63 9.71 4.59
N ARG A 145 2.93 9.90 3.30
CA ARG A 145 2.18 10.81 2.42
C ARG A 145 0.80 10.23 2.09
N TRP A 146 0.77 8.94 1.77
CA TRP A 146 -0.47 8.23 1.48
C TRP A 146 -1.40 8.18 2.69
N VAL A 147 -0.87 8.02 3.91
CA VAL A 147 -1.64 8.08 5.16
C VAL A 147 -2.34 9.43 5.31
N GLN A 148 -1.62 10.53 5.06
CA GLN A 148 -2.20 11.88 5.17
C GLN A 148 -3.35 12.08 4.17
N GLY A 149 -3.14 11.74 2.88
CA GLY A 149 -4.19 11.85 1.86
C GLY A 149 -5.39 10.96 2.13
N ASN A 150 -5.16 9.68 2.48
CA ASN A 150 -6.25 8.75 2.75
C ASN A 150 -7.08 9.16 3.99
N ILE A 151 -6.46 9.73 5.03
CA ILE A 151 -7.21 10.28 6.18
C ILE A 151 -7.97 11.54 5.77
N GLN A 152 -7.38 12.44 4.97
CA GLN A 152 -8.05 13.64 4.46
C GLN A 152 -9.34 13.27 3.69
N HIS A 153 -9.34 12.18 2.92
CA HIS A 153 -10.50 11.71 2.17
C HIS A 153 -11.71 11.34 3.03
N LEU A 154 -11.53 11.08 4.33
CA LEU A 154 -12.68 10.91 5.25
C LEU A 154 -13.53 12.18 5.35
N GLY A 155 -12.92 13.36 5.18
CA GLY A 155 -13.63 14.64 5.10
C GLY A 155 -14.50 14.78 3.85
N LEU A 156 -14.24 13.98 2.80
CA LEU A 156 -14.96 14.02 1.53
C LEU A 156 -16.16 13.08 1.46
N LEU A 157 -16.42 12.28 2.50
CA LEU A 157 -17.55 11.32 2.50
C LEU A 157 -18.91 12.01 2.32
N GLY A 158 -19.01 13.27 2.77
CA GLY A 158 -20.22 14.11 2.69
C GLY A 158 -20.46 14.78 1.33
N VAL A 159 -19.53 14.66 0.37
CA VAL A 159 -19.68 15.28 -0.96
C VAL A 159 -20.96 14.74 -1.64
N LYS A 160 -21.80 15.65 -2.12
CA LYS A 160 -23.09 15.30 -2.72
C LYS A 160 -22.89 14.60 -4.06
N GLY A 161 -23.69 13.56 -4.32
CA GLY A 161 -23.63 12.79 -5.57
C GLY A 161 -22.53 11.72 -5.65
N LEU A 162 -21.63 11.62 -4.65
CA LEU A 162 -20.70 10.48 -4.60
C LEU A 162 -21.46 9.15 -4.55
N LYS A 163 -20.90 8.13 -5.23
CA LYS A 163 -21.43 6.76 -5.19
C LYS A 163 -21.01 6.07 -3.90
N ALA A 164 -21.78 5.08 -3.46
CA ALA A 164 -21.48 4.32 -2.24
C ALA A 164 -20.12 3.60 -2.35
N THR A 165 -19.79 3.06 -3.52
CA THR A 165 -18.49 2.45 -3.82
C THR A 165 -17.33 3.41 -3.62
N SER A 166 -17.42 4.64 -4.14
CA SER A 166 -16.41 5.70 -3.93
C SER A 166 -16.24 6.06 -2.46
N ARG A 167 -17.34 6.17 -1.70
CA ARG A 167 -17.28 6.40 -0.24
C ARG A 167 -16.57 5.25 0.47
N LEU A 168 -16.88 4.00 0.10
CA LEU A 168 -16.21 2.83 0.65
C LEU A 168 -14.72 2.82 0.30
N HIS A 169 -14.30 3.28 -0.88
CA HIS A 169 -12.89 3.44 -1.23
C HIS A 169 -12.16 4.41 -0.30
N PHE A 170 -12.76 5.57 0.00
CA PHE A 170 -12.18 6.52 0.95
C PHE A 170 -12.09 5.93 2.37
N VAL A 171 -13.16 5.25 2.83
CA VAL A 171 -13.16 4.59 4.14
C VAL A 171 -12.08 3.50 4.21
N PHE A 172 -12.02 2.60 3.23
CA PHE A 172 -11.03 1.52 3.21
C PHE A 172 -9.61 2.02 3.05
N GLY A 173 -9.39 3.08 2.26
CA GLY A 173 -8.11 3.75 2.14
C GLY A 173 -7.60 4.29 3.48
N ALA A 174 -8.45 4.98 4.24
CA ALA A 174 -8.10 5.44 5.58
C ALA A 174 -7.90 4.28 6.57
N PHE A 175 -8.78 3.28 6.54
CA PHE A 175 -8.73 2.12 7.43
C PHE A 175 -7.52 1.22 7.18
N ALA A 176 -6.96 1.20 5.96
CA ALA A 176 -5.73 0.47 5.65
C ALA A 176 -4.57 0.89 6.57
N TYR A 177 -4.53 2.16 7.00
CA TYR A 177 -3.52 2.68 7.93
C TYR A 177 -4.02 2.77 9.38
N ILE A 178 -5.26 3.22 9.60
CA ILE A 178 -5.85 3.35 10.95
C ILE A 178 -5.92 1.99 11.67
N SER A 179 -6.15 0.90 10.93
CA SER A 179 -6.16 -0.45 11.49
C SER A 179 -4.86 -0.84 12.21
N SER A 180 -3.70 -0.31 11.77
CA SER A 180 -2.42 -0.53 12.46
C SER A 180 -2.40 0.13 13.85
N LEU A 181 -2.96 1.33 13.98
CA LEU A 181 -3.11 2.00 15.28
C LEU A 181 -4.09 1.26 16.18
N LEU A 182 -5.23 0.82 15.64
CA LEU A 182 -6.20 0.03 16.39
C LEU A 182 -5.59 -1.28 16.90
N LEU A 183 -4.80 -1.98 16.09
CA LEU A 183 -4.10 -3.18 16.52
C LEU A 183 -3.10 -2.89 17.65
N LEU A 184 -2.32 -1.81 17.54
CA LEU A 184 -1.40 -1.39 18.61
C LEU A 184 -2.16 -1.08 19.92
N LEU A 185 -3.30 -0.39 19.83
CA LEU A 185 -4.14 -0.09 21.00
C LEU A 185 -4.73 -1.35 21.62
N VAL A 186 -5.20 -2.31 20.82
CA VAL A 186 -5.70 -3.60 21.30
C VAL A 186 -4.60 -4.36 22.05
N LEU A 187 -3.38 -4.40 21.52
CA LEU A 187 -2.24 -5.03 22.19
C LEU A 187 -1.85 -4.31 23.48
N ALA A 188 -1.84 -2.97 23.45
CA ALA A 188 -1.48 -2.15 24.60
C ALA A 188 -2.51 -2.28 25.74
N PHE A 189 -3.80 -2.14 25.44
CA PHE A 189 -4.86 -2.29 26.43
C PHE A 189 -4.99 -3.73 26.94
N GLY A 190 -4.83 -4.72 26.05
CA GLY A 190 -4.79 -6.13 26.46
C GLY A 190 -3.61 -6.43 27.39
N THR A 191 -2.45 -5.81 27.14
CA THR A 191 -1.30 -5.91 28.06
C THR A 191 -1.60 -5.20 29.38
N ALA A 192 -2.20 -4.01 29.35
CA ALA A 192 -2.52 -3.26 30.56
C ALA A 192 -3.52 -4.04 31.45
N ASP A 193 -4.56 -4.65 30.88
CA ASP A 193 -5.49 -5.53 31.61
C ASP A 193 -4.76 -6.74 32.20
N ALA A 194 -3.88 -7.40 31.42
CA ALA A 194 -3.11 -8.54 31.92
C ALA A 194 -2.16 -8.16 33.07
N LEU A 195 -1.49 -7.01 32.99
CA LEU A 195 -0.64 -6.49 34.06
C LEU A 195 -1.46 -6.11 35.28
N TYR A 196 -2.61 -5.46 35.10
CA TYR A 196 -3.51 -5.11 36.19
C TYR A 196 -3.98 -6.37 36.95
N ARG A 197 -4.40 -7.42 36.23
CA ARG A 197 -4.79 -8.71 36.82
C ARG A 197 -3.63 -9.44 37.51
N ALA A 198 -2.41 -9.31 37.03
CA ALA A 198 -1.24 -9.93 37.64
C ALA A 198 -0.80 -9.22 38.93
N LEU A 199 -1.02 -7.90 39.01
CA LEU A 199 -0.62 -7.08 40.14
C LEU A 199 -1.72 -6.93 41.20
N THR A 200 -2.97 -7.18 40.83
CA THR A 200 -4.13 -7.06 41.72
C THR A 200 -4.52 -8.43 42.26
N PRO A 201 -4.67 -8.60 43.59
CA PRO A 201 -5.18 -9.83 44.16
C PRO A 201 -6.55 -10.16 43.57
N VAL A 202 -6.82 -11.44 43.33
CA VAL A 202 -8.14 -11.87 42.85
C VAL A 202 -9.14 -11.75 44.00
N GLU A 203 -10.06 -10.80 43.88
CA GLU A 203 -11.19 -10.68 44.79
C GLU A 203 -12.31 -11.63 44.37
N PHE A 204 -12.52 -12.67 45.17
CA PHE A 204 -13.58 -13.65 44.95
C PHE A 204 -14.92 -13.24 45.59
N PHE A 205 -14.90 -12.29 46.52
CA PHE A 205 -16.08 -11.79 47.22
C PHE A 205 -16.13 -10.27 47.06
N THR A 206 -17.02 -9.78 46.20
CA THR A 206 -17.14 -8.36 45.85
C THR A 206 -18.28 -7.65 46.58
N ALA A 207 -19.13 -8.41 47.28
CA ALA A 207 -20.24 -7.89 48.07
C ALA A 207 -20.20 -8.37 49.53
N GLU A 208 -20.70 -7.52 50.43
CA GLU A 208 -20.71 -7.73 51.89
C GLU A 208 -21.49 -9.00 52.31
N TYR A 209 -22.52 -9.36 51.55
CA TYR A 209 -23.36 -10.55 51.77
C TYR A 209 -23.31 -11.49 50.56
N GLN A 210 -22.14 -12.07 50.28
CA GLN A 210 -21.94 -13.02 49.18
C GLN A 210 -21.72 -14.45 49.69
N LEU A 211 -22.66 -15.35 49.38
CA LEU A 211 -22.63 -16.76 49.80
C LEU A 211 -21.66 -17.63 48.98
N PHE A 212 -21.39 -17.27 47.72
CA PHE A 212 -20.53 -18.04 46.81
C PHE A 212 -19.53 -17.13 46.10
N PRO A 213 -18.27 -17.56 45.91
CA PRO A 213 -17.25 -16.75 45.26
C PRO A 213 -17.55 -16.56 43.76
N ASP A 214 -17.18 -15.39 43.23
CA ASP A 214 -17.17 -15.12 41.80
C ASP A 214 -15.92 -15.74 41.17
N TRP A 215 -16.08 -16.93 40.60
CA TRP A 215 -15.01 -17.61 39.90
C TRP A 215 -14.71 -16.91 38.57
N GLN A 216 -13.43 -16.59 38.33
CA GLN A 216 -13.01 -16.12 37.02
C GLN A 216 -13.04 -17.28 36.01
N ILE A 217 -14.08 -17.33 35.19
CA ILE A 217 -14.23 -18.35 34.15
C ILE A 217 -13.38 -17.96 32.93
N ALA A 218 -12.25 -18.64 32.74
CA ALA A 218 -11.45 -18.52 31.51
C ALA A 218 -12.17 -19.22 30.34
N ARG A 219 -12.65 -18.46 29.36
CA ARG A 219 -13.29 -19.01 28.15
C ARG A 219 -12.25 -19.47 27.12
N GLN A 220 -11.48 -20.49 27.47
CA GLN A 220 -10.35 -20.99 26.67
C GLN A 220 -10.74 -21.33 25.22
N GLY A 221 -11.90 -21.95 25.00
CA GLY A 221 -12.39 -22.28 23.66
C GLY A 221 -12.58 -21.05 22.76
N LEU A 222 -13.10 -19.95 23.31
CA LEU A 222 -13.26 -18.69 22.56
C LEU A 222 -11.90 -18.04 22.26
N MET A 223 -10.95 -18.10 23.19
CA MET A 223 -9.60 -17.57 22.94
C MET A 223 -8.91 -18.30 21.79
N VAL A 224 -8.98 -19.64 21.77
CA VAL A 224 -8.42 -20.47 20.69
C VAL A 224 -9.15 -20.25 19.36
N ALA A 225 -10.48 -20.15 19.38
CA ALA A 225 -11.27 -19.88 18.18
C ALA A 225 -10.94 -18.51 17.57
N THR A 226 -10.86 -17.45 18.39
CA THR A 226 -10.48 -16.11 17.94
C THR A 226 -9.03 -16.06 17.42
N MET A 227 -8.12 -16.81 18.05
CA MET A 227 -6.74 -16.93 17.58
C MET A 227 -6.69 -17.56 16.17
N TRP A 228 -7.33 -18.72 15.98
CA TRP A 228 -7.32 -19.40 14.68
C TRP A 228 -8.11 -18.63 13.62
N GLY A 229 -9.22 -17.97 14.00
CA GLY A 229 -9.95 -17.08 13.11
C GLY A 229 -9.10 -15.90 12.64
N THR A 230 -8.33 -15.29 13.55
CA THR A 230 -7.40 -14.20 13.20
C THR A 230 -6.26 -14.69 12.30
N ALA A 231 -5.66 -15.84 12.63
CA ALA A 231 -4.61 -16.44 11.80
C ALA A 231 -5.13 -16.78 10.39
N ALA A 232 -6.35 -17.33 10.27
CA ALA A 232 -6.97 -17.59 8.99
C ALA A 232 -7.17 -16.30 8.19
N LEU A 233 -7.73 -15.24 8.78
CA LEU A 233 -7.93 -13.96 8.09
C LEU A 233 -6.62 -13.32 7.60
N LEU A 234 -5.54 -13.45 8.37
CA LEU A 234 -4.23 -12.87 8.02
C LEU A 234 -3.47 -13.68 6.96
N PHE A 235 -3.48 -15.02 7.08
CA PHE A 235 -2.60 -15.88 6.28
C PHE A 235 -3.32 -16.60 5.13
N MET A 236 -4.64 -16.79 5.19
CA MET A 236 -5.39 -17.49 4.14
C MET A 236 -5.20 -16.86 2.76
N PRO A 237 -5.31 -15.52 2.57
CA PRO A 237 -5.11 -14.92 1.25
C PRO A 237 -3.71 -15.18 0.68
N LYS A 238 -2.68 -15.19 1.54
CA LYS A 238 -1.30 -15.52 1.13
C LYS A 238 -1.18 -16.98 0.70
N VAL A 239 -1.76 -17.90 1.47
CA VAL A 239 -1.77 -19.33 1.14
C VAL A 239 -2.51 -19.58 -0.19
N LEU A 240 -3.68 -18.96 -0.38
CA LEU A 240 -4.45 -19.06 -1.62
C LEU A 240 -3.67 -18.51 -2.82
N GLY A 241 -3.03 -17.35 -2.67
CA GLY A 241 -2.20 -16.78 -3.74
C GLY A 241 -1.02 -17.68 -4.12
N LEU A 242 -0.36 -18.30 -3.13
CA LEU A 242 0.71 -19.27 -3.37
C LEU A 242 0.21 -20.52 -4.08
N ILE A 243 -0.92 -21.09 -3.64
CA ILE A 243 -1.53 -22.27 -4.27
C ILE A 243 -1.93 -21.96 -5.71
N LEU A 244 -2.58 -20.82 -5.94
CA LEU A 244 -3.00 -20.40 -7.28
C LEU A 244 -1.80 -20.24 -8.21
N ALA A 245 -0.74 -19.58 -7.74
CA ALA A 245 0.50 -19.44 -8.50
C ALA A 245 1.17 -20.80 -8.77
N LEU A 246 1.14 -21.75 -7.83
CA LEU A 246 1.67 -23.10 -8.05
C LEU A 246 0.93 -23.88 -9.13
N ILE A 247 -0.39 -23.70 -9.22
CA ILE A 247 -1.25 -24.37 -10.20
C ILE A 247 -1.09 -23.73 -11.59
N GLN A 248 -1.13 -22.41 -11.66
CA GLN A 248 -1.31 -21.70 -12.93
C GLN A 248 -0.04 -21.04 -13.48
N ARG A 249 0.88 -20.62 -12.60
CA ARG A 249 1.93 -19.64 -12.94
C ARG A 249 3.31 -20.03 -12.38
N ARG A 250 3.54 -21.28 -11.99
CA ARG A 250 4.79 -21.68 -11.32
C ARG A 250 6.04 -21.39 -12.14
N ASP A 251 5.92 -21.42 -13.47
CA ASP A 251 7.03 -21.18 -14.40
C ASP A 251 7.40 -19.69 -14.44
N GLU A 252 6.47 -18.78 -14.15
CA GLU A 252 6.73 -17.33 -13.96
C GLU A 252 7.70 -17.07 -12.80
N PHE A 253 7.80 -17.99 -11.84
CA PHE A 253 8.70 -17.88 -10.69
C PHE A 253 9.94 -18.79 -10.82
N GLY A 254 10.16 -19.37 -12.01
CA GLY A 254 11.27 -20.27 -12.29
C GLY A 254 11.07 -21.68 -11.73
N GLY A 255 9.82 -22.10 -11.54
CA GLY A 255 9.40 -23.43 -11.13
C GLY A 255 8.87 -23.52 -9.70
N ALA A 256 8.18 -24.62 -9.39
CA ALA A 256 7.49 -24.83 -8.12
C ALA A 256 8.39 -24.68 -6.87
N TRP A 257 9.62 -25.21 -6.92
CA TRP A 257 10.55 -25.15 -5.79
C TRP A 257 10.98 -23.71 -5.44
N ARG A 258 11.29 -22.89 -6.46
CA ARG A 258 11.66 -21.49 -6.27
C ARG A 258 10.49 -20.66 -5.75
N LEU A 259 9.29 -20.94 -6.26
CA LEU A 259 8.06 -20.33 -5.79
C LEU A 259 7.80 -20.66 -4.29
N ILE A 260 7.87 -21.92 -3.88
CA ILE A 260 7.69 -22.32 -2.47
C ILE A 260 8.76 -21.67 -1.58
N LYS A 261 10.04 -21.72 -1.99
CA LYS A 261 11.14 -21.12 -1.24
C LYS A 261 10.96 -19.60 -1.09
N GLY A 262 10.55 -18.93 -2.18
CA GLY A 262 10.21 -17.52 -2.19
C GLY A 262 9.03 -17.20 -1.27
N GLY A 263 7.95 -17.98 -1.33
CA GLY A 263 6.76 -17.82 -0.49
C GLY A 263 7.04 -18.00 1.00
N VAL A 264 7.86 -18.99 1.39
CA VAL A 264 8.27 -19.19 2.79
C VAL A 264 9.14 -18.02 3.28
N MET A 265 10.10 -17.57 2.48
CA MET A 265 10.93 -16.41 2.84
C MET A 265 10.11 -15.13 2.90
N GLU A 266 9.16 -14.95 1.97
CA GLU A 266 8.21 -13.82 1.97
C GLU A 266 7.39 -13.81 3.25
N LEU A 267 6.80 -14.95 3.63
CA LEU A 267 6.01 -15.06 4.86
C LEU A 267 6.83 -14.73 6.11
N ALA A 268 8.05 -15.28 6.21
CA ALA A 268 8.95 -15.00 7.33
C ALA A 268 9.29 -13.51 7.42
N MET A 269 9.62 -12.88 6.27
CA MET A 269 9.91 -11.45 6.22
C MET A 269 8.69 -10.59 6.53
N ALA A 270 7.51 -10.95 6.04
CA ALA A 270 6.27 -10.24 6.32
C ALA A 270 5.95 -10.23 7.83
N ILE A 271 6.11 -11.38 8.51
CA ILE A 271 5.92 -11.48 9.96
C ILE A 271 6.92 -10.59 10.73
N LEU A 272 8.19 -10.57 10.31
CA LEU A 272 9.22 -9.76 10.97
C LEU A 272 9.05 -8.25 10.75
N ILE A 273 8.58 -7.85 9.57
CA ILE A 273 8.42 -6.44 9.17
C ILE A 273 7.11 -5.84 9.71
N ALA A 274 6.04 -6.64 9.81
CA ALA A 274 4.71 -6.16 10.19
C ALA A 274 4.68 -5.34 11.50
N PRO A 275 5.34 -5.74 12.61
CA PRO A 275 5.35 -4.94 13.84
C PRO A 275 5.99 -3.56 13.67
N LEU A 276 7.08 -3.48 12.89
CA LEU A 276 7.75 -2.22 12.63
C LEU A 276 6.88 -1.29 11.77
N MET A 277 6.21 -1.83 10.75
CA MET A 277 5.25 -1.06 9.95
C MET A 277 4.04 -0.63 10.78
N MET A 278 3.53 -1.50 11.66
CA MET A 278 2.46 -1.15 12.61
C MET A 278 2.85 0.04 13.48
N PHE A 279 4.09 0.07 14.00
CA PHE A 279 4.61 1.20 14.76
C PHE A 279 4.67 2.48 13.91
N TYR A 280 5.21 2.42 12.70
CA TYR A 280 5.29 3.60 11.81
C TYR A 280 3.91 4.12 11.41
N HIS A 281 3.00 3.25 10.97
CA HIS A 281 1.63 3.64 10.62
C HIS A 281 0.91 4.26 11.82
N SER A 282 1.05 3.68 13.02
CA SER A 282 0.47 4.24 14.25
C SER A 282 0.99 5.65 14.51
N TYR A 283 2.30 5.85 14.42
CA TYR A 283 2.91 7.17 14.56
C TYR A 283 2.43 8.17 13.50
N PHE A 284 2.31 7.75 12.23
CA PHE A 284 1.82 8.61 11.15
C PHE A 284 0.36 9.00 11.35
N VAL A 285 -0.51 8.04 11.69
CA VAL A 285 -1.93 8.29 11.95
C VAL A 285 -2.10 9.29 13.11
N ILE A 286 -1.38 9.09 14.23
CA ILE A 286 -1.40 10.03 15.35
C ILE A 286 -0.89 11.41 14.92
N SER A 287 0.17 11.48 14.12
CA SER A 287 0.75 12.73 13.64
C SER A 287 -0.23 13.51 12.75
N VAL A 288 -0.97 12.81 11.88
CA VAL A 288 -1.99 13.41 11.01
C VAL A 288 -3.14 13.97 11.85
N PHE A 289 -3.66 13.22 12.82
CA PHE A 289 -4.70 13.72 13.73
C PHE A 289 -4.22 14.87 14.63
N ALA A 290 -2.92 14.93 14.93
CA ALA A 290 -2.29 16.05 15.63
C ALA A 290 -2.00 17.27 14.74
N GLY A 291 -2.33 17.23 13.45
CA GLY A 291 -2.12 18.33 12.50
C GLY A 291 -0.66 18.53 12.07
N ILE A 292 0.19 17.50 12.22
CA ILE A 292 1.59 17.56 11.79
C ILE A 292 1.69 17.09 10.34
N SER A 293 1.75 18.03 9.40
CA SER A 293 1.84 17.74 7.97
C SER A 293 3.20 17.27 7.50
N VAL A 294 3.18 16.55 6.38
CA VAL A 294 4.36 16.01 5.72
C VAL A 294 4.79 16.96 4.60
N LYS A 295 6.06 17.35 4.60
CA LYS A 295 6.64 18.07 3.45
C LYS A 295 7.05 17.08 2.36
N TRP A 296 6.84 17.48 1.11
CA TRP A 296 7.32 16.74 -0.06
C TRP A 296 8.83 16.90 -0.19
N GLU A 297 9.56 15.79 -0.09
CA GLU A 297 11.01 15.73 -0.34
C GLU A 297 11.30 14.78 -1.49
N ALA A 298 12.27 15.13 -2.33
CA ALA A 298 12.68 14.28 -3.45
C ALA A 298 13.22 12.94 -2.93
N GLN A 299 12.74 11.84 -3.52
CA GLN A 299 13.17 10.49 -3.15
C GLN A 299 14.50 10.16 -3.83
N ALA A 300 15.45 9.61 -3.07
CA ALA A 300 16.66 9.01 -3.65
C ALA A 300 16.26 7.72 -4.39
N ARG A 301 16.63 7.61 -5.68
CA ARG A 301 16.13 6.56 -6.57
C ARG A 301 17.08 5.39 -6.78
N GLU A 302 18.36 5.56 -6.44
CA GLU A 302 19.35 4.48 -6.50
C GLU A 302 19.50 3.81 -5.13
N GLY A 303 19.20 2.52 -5.09
CA GLY A 303 19.23 1.72 -3.86
C GLY A 303 20.61 1.72 -3.22
N SER A 304 20.76 2.48 -2.15
CA SER A 304 21.94 2.48 -1.31
C SER A 304 21.68 1.72 -0.01
N MET A 305 22.73 1.09 0.51
CA MET A 305 22.62 0.35 1.77
C MET A 305 22.49 1.34 2.92
N VAL A 306 21.36 1.31 3.64
CA VAL A 306 21.04 2.25 4.73
C VAL A 306 22.13 2.22 5.80
N PRO A 307 22.78 3.33 6.17
CA PRO A 307 23.78 3.34 7.24
C PRO A 307 23.22 2.87 8.59
N TRP A 308 24.04 2.18 9.40
CA TRP A 308 23.64 1.72 10.74
C TRP A 308 23.14 2.84 11.64
N MET A 309 23.77 4.02 11.56
CA MET A 309 23.37 5.18 12.35
C MET A 309 21.94 5.62 12.01
N ASP A 310 21.56 5.58 10.73
CA ASP A 310 20.22 5.97 10.29
C ASP A 310 19.18 4.92 10.63
N SER A 311 19.53 3.63 10.54
CA SER A 311 18.63 2.55 10.98
C SER A 311 18.36 2.63 12.48
N LEU A 312 19.40 2.83 13.30
CA LEU A 312 19.26 3.03 14.75
C LEU A 312 18.44 4.27 15.09
N LYS A 313 18.73 5.42 14.47
CA LYS A 313 17.98 6.66 14.72
C LYS A 313 16.48 6.50 14.44
N ARG A 314 16.13 5.77 13.37
CA ARG A 314 14.73 5.59 12.95
C ARG A 314 14.00 4.46 13.67
N SER A 315 14.69 3.55 14.34
CA SER A 315 14.07 2.45 15.09
C SER A 315 14.22 2.55 16.61
N LYS A 316 15.07 3.44 17.14
CA LYS A 316 15.39 3.49 18.58
C LYS A 316 14.17 3.53 19.49
N VAL A 317 13.15 4.31 19.14
CA VAL A 317 11.94 4.46 19.97
C VAL A 317 11.16 3.15 20.01
N ALA A 318 10.95 2.53 18.84
CA ALA A 318 10.29 1.24 18.72
C ALA A 318 11.01 0.15 19.51
N THR A 319 12.35 0.09 19.42
CA THR A 319 13.18 -0.87 20.15
C THR A 319 13.13 -0.64 21.66
N ILE A 320 13.23 0.60 22.15
CA ILE A 320 13.14 0.90 23.58
C ILE A 320 11.76 0.53 24.15
N VAL A 321 10.68 0.90 23.43
CA VAL A 321 9.31 0.53 23.81
C VAL A 321 9.16 -0.98 23.87
N ALA A 322 9.68 -1.71 22.88
CA ALA A 322 9.62 -3.18 22.87
C ALA A 322 10.42 -3.82 24.00
N LEU A 323 11.60 -3.29 24.34
CA LEU A 323 12.39 -3.79 25.47
C LEU A 323 11.68 -3.55 26.81
N ALA A 324 11.11 -2.36 27.03
CA ALA A 324 10.37 -2.04 28.24
C ALA A 324 9.08 -2.88 28.35
N TRP A 325 8.30 -2.96 27.27
CA TRP A 325 7.08 -3.78 27.21
C TRP A 325 7.40 -5.27 27.39
N GLY A 326 8.43 -5.77 26.72
CA GLY A 326 8.91 -7.13 26.86
C GLY A 326 9.36 -7.44 28.29
N ALA A 327 10.13 -6.55 28.93
CA ALA A 327 10.57 -6.75 30.31
C ALA A 327 9.39 -6.78 31.30
N ALA A 328 8.43 -5.86 31.17
CA ALA A 328 7.25 -5.84 32.02
C ALA A 328 6.43 -7.13 31.89
N THR A 329 6.16 -7.56 30.65
CA THR A 329 5.40 -8.79 30.42
C THR A 329 6.17 -10.05 30.80
N PHE A 330 7.49 -10.08 30.62
CA PHE A 330 8.32 -11.20 31.06
C PHE A 330 8.30 -11.39 32.57
N ILE A 331 8.32 -10.30 33.34
CA ILE A 331 8.34 -10.34 34.81
C ILE A 331 6.96 -10.67 35.38
N TYR A 332 5.91 -9.99 34.91
CA TYR A 332 4.59 -10.05 35.54
C TYR A 332 3.62 -11.01 34.86
N THR A 333 3.74 -11.22 33.55
CA THR A 333 2.80 -12.04 32.75
C THR A 333 3.53 -12.94 31.73
N PRO A 334 4.37 -13.91 32.16
CA PRO A 334 5.24 -14.69 31.25
C PRO A 334 4.50 -15.40 30.12
N ALA A 335 3.26 -15.84 30.35
CA ALA A 335 2.42 -16.43 29.31
C ALA A 335 2.14 -15.43 28.19
N LEU A 336 1.75 -14.19 28.52
CA LEU A 336 1.51 -13.12 27.55
C LEU A 336 2.80 -12.73 26.82
N PHE A 337 3.94 -12.71 27.52
CA PHE A 337 5.24 -12.44 26.89
C PHE A 337 5.52 -13.38 25.71
N ILE A 338 5.28 -14.70 25.87
CA ILE A 338 5.45 -15.69 24.80
C ILE A 338 4.56 -15.36 23.60
N TRP A 339 3.31 -14.97 23.84
CA TRP A 339 2.37 -14.59 22.77
C TRP A 339 2.78 -13.30 22.05
N LEU A 340 3.42 -12.36 22.76
CA LEU A 340 3.90 -11.11 22.20
C LEU A 340 5.24 -11.24 21.46
N LEU A 341 5.93 -12.38 21.55
CA LEU A 341 7.25 -12.58 20.94
C LEU A 341 7.33 -12.18 19.46
N PRO A 342 6.39 -12.54 18.56
CA PRO A 342 6.48 -12.13 17.16
C PRO A 342 6.51 -10.60 17.00
N VAL A 343 5.74 -9.88 17.81
CA VAL A 343 5.71 -8.41 17.82
C VAL A 343 7.00 -7.84 18.41
N LEU A 344 7.41 -8.34 19.59
CA LEU A 344 8.60 -7.87 20.29
C LEU A 344 9.88 -8.11 19.47
N ILE A 345 10.03 -9.29 18.86
CA ILE A 345 11.19 -9.64 18.03
C ILE A 345 11.31 -8.68 16.84
N GLY A 346 10.21 -8.41 16.12
CA GLY A 346 10.23 -7.48 14.99
C GLY A 346 10.66 -6.07 15.37
N LEU A 347 10.20 -5.58 16.53
CA LEU A 347 10.54 -4.23 17.03
C LEU A 347 11.96 -4.15 17.61
N VAL A 348 12.42 -5.20 18.31
CA VAL A 348 13.79 -5.26 18.85
C VAL A 348 14.81 -5.37 17.73
N LEU A 349 14.52 -6.18 16.70
CA LEU A 349 15.39 -6.38 15.54
C LEU A 349 15.22 -5.33 14.45
N ALA A 350 14.45 -4.26 14.68
CA ALA A 350 14.12 -3.26 13.67
C ALA A 350 15.37 -2.64 12.99
N ALA A 351 16.37 -2.19 13.76
CA ALA A 351 17.60 -1.61 13.18
C ALA A 351 18.39 -2.61 12.32
N PRO A 352 18.68 -3.85 12.80
CA PRO A 352 19.26 -4.90 11.97
C PRO A 352 18.43 -5.23 10.72
N LEU A 353 17.10 -5.35 10.84
CA LEU A 353 16.22 -5.66 9.73
C LEU A 353 16.31 -4.60 8.64
N ILE A 354 16.18 -3.32 9.00
CA ILE A 354 16.31 -2.19 8.06
C ILE A 354 17.68 -2.24 7.36
N ARG A 355 18.76 -2.39 8.13
CA ARG A 355 20.13 -2.38 7.59
C ARG A 355 20.39 -3.56 6.65
N ILE A 356 20.14 -4.78 7.11
CA ILE A 356 20.49 -6.02 6.41
C ILE A 356 19.65 -6.16 5.14
N THR A 357 18.35 -5.87 5.21
CA THR A 357 17.45 -6.01 4.07
C THR A 357 17.65 -4.94 3.00
N SER A 358 18.25 -3.78 3.35
CA SER A 358 18.70 -2.78 2.36
C SER A 358 19.93 -3.21 1.54
N SER A 359 20.51 -4.39 1.81
CA SER A 359 21.70 -4.87 1.12
C SER A 359 21.44 -5.32 -0.32
N LEU A 360 22.19 -4.74 -1.27
CA LEU A 360 22.29 -5.22 -2.66
C LEU A 360 22.97 -6.60 -2.73
N GLY A 361 23.96 -6.85 -1.87
CA GLY A 361 24.67 -8.14 -1.85
C GLY A 361 23.75 -9.28 -1.44
N LEU A 362 22.92 -9.06 -0.42
CA LEU A 362 21.92 -10.03 0.01
C LEU A 362 20.82 -10.22 -1.04
N GLY A 363 20.37 -9.14 -1.70
CA GLY A 363 19.44 -9.25 -2.83
C GLY A 363 19.98 -10.11 -3.98
N ARG A 364 21.24 -9.89 -4.39
CA ARG A 364 21.91 -10.75 -5.39
C ARG A 364 22.10 -12.19 -4.92
N ALA A 365 22.37 -12.42 -3.65
CA ALA A 365 22.48 -13.77 -3.09
C ALA A 365 21.13 -14.49 -3.08
N ALA A 366 20.04 -13.79 -2.72
CA ALA A 366 18.68 -14.30 -2.77
C ALA A 366 18.29 -14.72 -4.20
N MET A 367 18.54 -13.86 -5.19
CA MET A 367 18.28 -14.16 -6.60
C MET A 367 19.05 -15.41 -7.07
N ARG A 368 20.36 -15.47 -6.80
CA ARG A 368 21.20 -16.65 -7.14
C ARG A 368 20.72 -17.92 -6.44
N GLY A 369 20.19 -17.79 -5.22
CA GLY A 369 19.57 -18.88 -4.47
C GLY A 369 18.16 -19.24 -4.91
N GLY A 370 17.61 -18.61 -5.96
CA GLY A 370 16.24 -18.84 -6.44
C GLY A 370 15.15 -18.33 -5.49
N ILE A 371 15.44 -17.31 -4.68
CA ILE A 371 14.50 -16.64 -3.77
C ILE A 371 14.08 -15.32 -4.41
N PHE A 372 12.79 -15.00 -4.34
CA PHE A 372 12.20 -13.77 -4.89
C PHE A 372 12.46 -13.62 -6.39
N VAL A 373 12.29 -14.69 -7.16
CA VAL A 373 12.42 -14.68 -8.62
C VAL A 373 11.06 -14.36 -9.23
N ILE A 374 11.03 -13.49 -10.24
CA ILE A 374 9.81 -13.15 -11.00
C ILE A 374 10.01 -13.37 -12.50
N GLN A 375 8.93 -13.33 -13.27
CA GLN A 375 8.96 -13.62 -14.71
C GLN A 375 9.84 -12.64 -15.47
N ASP A 376 9.72 -11.34 -15.20
CA ASP A 376 10.47 -10.30 -15.90
C ASP A 376 11.99 -10.35 -15.64
N GLU A 377 12.44 -11.17 -14.67
CA GLU A 377 13.87 -11.44 -14.44
C GLU A 377 14.37 -12.69 -15.16
N ILE A 378 13.46 -13.63 -15.48
CA ILE A 378 13.77 -14.86 -16.23
C ILE A 378 13.69 -14.56 -17.73
N ASN A 379 12.62 -13.90 -18.15
CA ASN A 379 12.34 -13.52 -19.51
C ASN A 379 11.99 -12.03 -19.55
N GLU A 380 13.02 -11.19 -19.54
CA GLU A 380 12.88 -9.74 -19.56
C GLU A 380 12.14 -9.27 -20.82
N CYS A 381 11.03 -8.58 -20.64
CA CYS A 381 10.23 -8.09 -21.76
C CYS A 381 10.96 -6.96 -22.52
N ARG A 382 10.55 -6.73 -23.77
CA ARG A 382 11.20 -5.75 -24.66
C ARG A 382 11.24 -4.34 -24.08
N ALA A 383 10.19 -3.92 -23.37
CA ALA A 383 10.11 -2.58 -22.76
C ALA A 383 11.18 -2.41 -21.68
N LEU A 384 11.30 -3.37 -20.75
CA LEU A 384 12.29 -3.34 -19.68
C LEU A 384 13.72 -3.41 -20.23
N LYS A 385 13.95 -4.28 -21.22
CA LYS A 385 15.26 -4.37 -21.90
C LYS A 385 15.67 -3.05 -22.55
N ARG A 386 14.73 -2.33 -23.18
CA ARG A 386 14.98 -1.01 -23.78
C ARG A 386 15.38 0.01 -22.72
N VAL A 387 14.66 0.06 -21.59
CA VAL A 387 15.00 0.95 -20.47
C VAL A 387 16.38 0.62 -19.93
N ARG A 388 16.69 -0.66 -19.69
CA ARG A 388 18.00 -1.08 -19.18
C ARG A 388 19.16 -0.71 -20.11
N ILE A 389 19.01 -0.94 -21.42
CA ILE A 389 20.03 -0.56 -22.42
C ILE A 389 20.14 0.96 -22.52
N GLY A 390 19.01 1.68 -22.53
CA GLY A 390 18.97 3.14 -22.56
C GLY A 390 19.71 3.74 -21.38
N MET A 391 19.40 3.31 -20.16
CA MET A 391 20.07 3.78 -18.94
C MET A 391 21.57 3.45 -18.91
N ALA A 392 21.98 2.31 -19.45
CA ALA A 392 23.40 1.93 -19.51
C ALA A 392 24.20 2.77 -20.52
N ASN A 393 23.54 3.27 -21.57
CA ASN A 393 24.16 4.01 -22.66
C ASN A 393 24.01 5.53 -22.53
N ILE A 394 23.18 6.03 -21.60
CA ILE A 394 23.14 7.45 -21.28
C ILE A 394 24.42 7.78 -20.51
N GLU A 395 25.39 8.41 -21.16
CA GLU A 395 26.51 9.02 -20.45
C GLU A 395 25.95 10.17 -19.59
N HIS A 396 26.18 10.12 -18.27
CA HIS A 396 25.71 11.16 -17.35
C HIS A 396 26.22 12.58 -17.70
N SER A 397 27.29 12.69 -18.50
CA SER A 397 27.82 13.94 -19.06
C SER A 397 26.88 14.61 -20.07
N GLU A 398 26.09 13.84 -20.84
CA GLU A 398 25.15 14.37 -21.83
C GLU A 398 23.85 14.86 -21.17
N ALA A 399 23.37 14.17 -20.13
CA ALA A 399 22.11 14.51 -19.45
C ALA A 399 22.14 15.87 -18.72
N GLY A 400 23.32 16.35 -18.30
CA GLY A 400 23.47 17.64 -17.62
C GLY A 400 23.32 18.85 -18.56
N ASN A 401 23.55 18.68 -19.86
CA ASN A 401 23.54 19.77 -20.85
C ASN A 401 22.41 19.66 -21.89
N VAL A 402 21.70 18.53 -21.96
CA VAL A 402 20.51 18.39 -22.80
C VAL A 402 19.32 19.03 -22.07
N LYS A 403 19.00 20.29 -22.41
CA LYS A 403 17.64 20.78 -22.17
C LYS A 403 16.71 19.86 -22.97
N ALA A 404 15.98 18.99 -22.28
CA ALA A 404 14.90 18.24 -22.92
C ALA A 404 14.04 19.25 -23.68
N PRO A 405 13.87 19.10 -25.01
CA PRO A 405 13.03 20.01 -25.76
C PRO A 405 11.66 19.96 -25.12
N VAL A 406 11.23 21.07 -24.50
CA VAL A 406 9.86 21.23 -24.05
C VAL A 406 9.05 21.11 -25.34
N PRO A 407 8.20 20.07 -25.51
CA PRO A 407 7.38 19.96 -26.70
C PRO A 407 6.65 21.28 -26.87
N ALA A 408 6.73 21.88 -28.06
CA ALA A 408 5.90 23.04 -28.35
C ALA A 408 4.46 22.59 -28.10
N LEU A 409 3.83 23.15 -27.05
CA LEU A 409 2.41 22.97 -26.87
C LEU A 409 1.77 23.44 -28.19
N PRO A 410 0.84 22.66 -28.79
CA PRO A 410 0.11 23.14 -29.96
C PRO A 410 -0.46 24.53 -29.64
N GLU A 411 -0.65 25.39 -30.65
CA GLU A 411 -1.32 26.69 -30.46
C GLU A 411 -2.68 26.46 -29.79
N SER A 412 -2.69 26.57 -28.46
CA SER A 412 -3.66 25.84 -27.65
C SER A 412 -4.90 26.70 -27.44
N SER A 413 -6.07 26.15 -27.76
CA SER A 413 -7.31 26.54 -27.09
C SER A 413 -7.18 26.14 -25.61
N TRP A 414 -6.59 27.02 -24.80
CA TRP A 414 -6.55 26.85 -23.36
C TRP A 414 -7.97 26.79 -22.82
N GLN A 415 -8.32 25.66 -22.22
CA GLN A 415 -9.57 25.51 -21.50
C GLN A 415 -9.26 25.30 -20.02
N PRO A 416 -9.77 26.15 -19.12
CA PRO A 416 -9.62 25.90 -17.69
C PRO A 416 -10.40 24.64 -17.33
N MET A 417 -9.81 23.81 -16.47
CA MET A 417 -10.52 22.68 -15.86
C MET A 417 -11.62 23.21 -14.96
N VAL A 418 -12.82 22.61 -15.04
CA VAL A 418 -13.97 23.06 -14.25
C VAL A 418 -13.81 22.61 -12.80
N ILE A 419 -13.59 23.57 -11.91
CA ILE A 419 -13.52 23.32 -10.46
C ILE A 419 -14.89 22.85 -9.96
N GLN A 420 -14.90 21.70 -9.30
CA GLN A 420 -16.13 21.07 -8.84
C GLN A 420 -16.64 21.68 -7.54
N ASP A 421 -17.94 21.98 -7.49
CA ASP A 421 -18.65 22.29 -6.25
C ASP A 421 -19.07 20.98 -5.55
N PHE A 422 -18.50 20.74 -4.37
CA PHE A 422 -18.75 19.57 -3.55
C PHE A 422 -20.09 19.63 -2.78
N SER A 423 -20.71 20.82 -2.72
CA SER A 423 -21.99 21.06 -2.08
C SER A 423 -23.20 20.84 -3.01
N ALA A 424 -22.96 20.72 -4.32
CA ALA A 424 -23.97 20.50 -5.35
C ALA A 424 -23.90 19.08 -5.94
N TYR A 425 -24.92 18.68 -6.70
CA TYR A 425 -24.82 17.51 -7.57
C TYR A 425 -24.01 17.87 -8.82
N PRO A 426 -23.26 16.91 -9.40
CA PRO A 426 -22.51 17.16 -10.63
C PRO A 426 -23.47 17.42 -11.80
N GLU A 427 -22.97 18.09 -12.83
CA GLU A 427 -23.61 18.02 -14.14
C GLU A 427 -23.61 16.55 -14.61
N PRO A 428 -24.74 16.05 -15.14
CA PRO A 428 -24.83 14.69 -15.60
C PRO A 428 -23.91 14.48 -16.82
N ARG A 429 -23.42 13.24 -16.98
CA ARG A 429 -22.66 12.81 -18.16
C ARG A 429 -23.31 13.29 -19.46
N THR A 430 -22.60 14.10 -20.22
CA THR A 430 -22.93 14.38 -21.62
C THR A 430 -22.48 13.18 -22.47
N PRO A 431 -23.38 12.51 -23.23
CA PRO A 431 -22.98 11.47 -24.16
C PRO A 431 -21.93 12.03 -25.13
N LEU A 432 -20.92 11.22 -25.46
CA LEU A 432 -19.97 11.62 -26.51
C LEU A 432 -20.76 11.86 -27.80
N ALA A 433 -20.44 12.96 -28.50
CA ALA A 433 -20.99 13.19 -29.82
C ALA A 433 -20.65 11.97 -30.69
N PRO A 434 -21.61 11.41 -31.46
CA PRO A 434 -21.28 10.37 -32.41
C PRO A 434 -20.17 10.90 -33.34
N GLU A 435 -19.08 10.15 -33.49
CA GLU A 435 -18.04 10.50 -34.45
C GLU A 435 -18.72 10.76 -35.81
N ALA A 436 -18.44 11.92 -36.40
CA ALA A 436 -18.87 12.21 -37.75
C ALA A 436 -18.21 11.17 -38.66
N ALA A 437 -19.01 10.20 -39.12
CA ALA A 437 -18.58 9.09 -39.97
C ALA A 437 -18.06 9.55 -41.33
#